data_AF-A0A3D3FDW9-F1
#
_entry.id   AF-A0A3D3FDW9-F1
#
_cell.length_a   1.000
_cell.length_b   1.000
_cell.length_c   1.000
_cell.angle_alpha   90.00
_cell.angle_beta   90.00
_cell.angle_gamma   90.00
#
_symmetry.space_group_name_H-M   'P 1'
#
loop_
_entity.id
_entity.type
_entity.pdbx_description
1 polymer ?
#
loop_
_entity_poly.entity_id
_entity_poly.type
_entity_poly.pdbx_seq_one_letter_code
_entity_poly.pdbx_strand_id
1 'polypeptide(L)' 'MNVPQGMNASMVTQSLNVDIVGKESDIATLTASNITAAVDFSNIQETGTTNAPVSIKVGGNKTCWAYGTYQASVSLTKS' A
#
# COMPACT_ATOMS: atom_id res chain seq x y z
N MET A 1 0.91 5.60 6.58
CA MET A 1 0.30 6.89 6.98
C MET A 1 -0.34 6.75 8.35
N ASN A 2 -0.57 7.86 9.06
CA ASN A 2 -1.16 7.86 10.41
C ASN A 2 -0.42 6.99 11.44
N VAL A 3 0.92 7.08 11.45
CA VAL A 3 1.73 6.36 12.46
C VAL A 3 1.37 6.91 13.85
N PRO A 4 1.08 6.04 14.84
CA PRO A 4 0.76 6.47 16.20
C PRO A 4 1.85 7.35 16.81
N GLN A 5 1.45 8.29 17.66
CA GLN A 5 2.39 9.17 18.34
C GLN A 5 3.37 8.37 19.22
N GLY A 6 4.65 8.74 19.17
CA GLY A 6 5.71 8.05 19.92
C GLY A 6 6.08 6.69 19.35
N MET A 7 5.73 6.42 18.09
CA MET A 7 6.12 5.21 17.36
C MET A 7 6.83 5.53 16.04
N ASN A 8 7.70 4.62 15.64
CA ASN A 8 8.24 4.53 14.29
C ASN A 8 7.60 3.35 13.56
N ALA A 9 7.32 3.51 12.28
CA ALA A 9 6.83 2.45 11.42
C ALA A 9 7.85 2.16 10.31
N SER A 10 8.09 0.89 10.03
CA SER A 10 8.89 0.43 8.90
C SER A 10 8.19 -0.69 8.13
N MET A 11 8.44 -0.74 6.83
CA MET A 11 7.96 -1.82 5.97
C MET A 11 8.94 -2.98 6.07
N VAL A 12 8.43 -4.18 6.37
CA VAL A 12 9.20 -5.43 6.26
C VAL A 12 9.06 -5.99 4.86
N THR A 13 7.86 -5.93 4.28
CA THR A 13 7.62 -6.26 2.88
C THR A 13 8.12 -5.16 1.96
N GLN A 14 9.13 -5.48 1.14
CA GLN A 14 9.76 -4.53 0.21
C GLN A 14 9.20 -4.59 -1.22
N SER A 15 8.50 -5.67 -1.57
CA SER A 15 7.87 -5.84 -2.88
C SER A 15 6.52 -6.52 -2.73
N LEU A 16 5.59 -6.15 -3.60
CA LEU A 16 4.22 -6.67 -3.63
C LEU A 16 3.79 -6.80 -5.09
N ASN A 17 3.34 -7.98 -5.48
CA ASN A 17 2.73 -8.18 -6.79
C ASN A 17 1.28 -7.72 -6.73
N VAL A 18 0.87 -6.93 -7.71
CA VAL A 18 -0.48 -6.38 -7.82
C VAL A 18 -1.03 -6.62 -9.21
N ASP A 19 -2.29 -7.02 -9.29
CA ASP A 19 -3.04 -7.16 -10.53
C ASP A 19 -3.89 -5.90 -10.74
N ILE A 20 -3.72 -5.27 -11.91
CA ILE A 20 -4.45 -4.05 -12.28
C ILE A 20 -5.42 -4.37 -13.41
N VAL A 21 -6.67 -3.94 -13.26
CA VAL A 21 -7.73 -4.08 -14.27
C VAL A 21 -8.14 -2.70 -14.76
N GLY A 22 -8.41 -2.58 -16.05
CA GLY A 22 -8.82 -1.33 -16.69
C GLY A 22 -8.97 -1.49 -18.20
N LYS A 23 -9.24 -0.38 -18.89
CA LYS A 23 -9.26 -0.35 -20.36
C LYS A 23 -7.86 -0.61 -20.91
N GLU A 24 -7.78 -1.30 -22.05
CA GLU A 24 -6.51 -1.60 -22.72
C GLU A 24 -5.67 -0.35 -22.96
N SER A 25 -6.28 0.75 -23.44
CA SER A 25 -5.60 2.03 -23.66
C SER A 25 -5.00 2.65 -22.39
N ASP A 26 -5.66 2.46 -21.24
CA ASP A 26 -5.21 3.00 -19.96
C ASP A 26 -4.08 2.12 -19.40
N ILE A 27 -4.20 0.80 -19.49
CA ILE A 27 -3.17 -0.17 -19.10
C ILE A 27 -1.90 0.03 -19.94
N ALA A 28 -2.03 0.23 -21.25
CA ALA A 28 -0.90 0.43 -22.16
C ALA A 28 -0.06 1.68 -21.84
N THR A 29 -0.64 2.66 -21.14
CA THR A 29 0.02 3.91 -20.74
C THR A 29 0.32 3.96 -19.25
N LEU A 30 0.11 2.86 -18.52
CA LEU A 30 0.36 2.76 -17.09
C LEU A 30 1.86 2.64 -16.83
N THR A 31 2.36 3.46 -15.91
CA THR A 31 3.75 3.39 -15.44
C THR A 31 3.80 3.17 -13.94
N ALA A 32 4.98 2.80 -13.43
CA ALA A 32 5.19 2.64 -12.00
C ALA A 32 4.86 3.90 -11.19
N SER A 33 5.06 5.10 -11.75
CA SER A 33 4.73 6.36 -11.06
C SER A 33 3.23 6.62 -10.94
N ASN A 34 2.38 5.87 -11.64
CA ASN A 34 0.93 5.95 -11.48
C ASN A 34 0.41 5.08 -10.32
N ILE A 35 1.23 4.20 -9.76
CA ILE A 35 0.79 3.23 -8.75
C ILE A 35 1.40 3.62 -7.40
N THR A 36 0.55 3.74 -6.39
CA THR A 36 0.99 3.98 -5.01
C THR A 36 0.39 2.93 -4.09
N ALA A 37 1.22 2.30 -3.28
CA ALA A 37 0.81 1.42 -2.21
C ALA A 37 0.95 2.14 -0.86
N ALA A 38 -0.07 2.08 -0.02
CA ALA A 38 -0.07 2.70 1.29
C ALA A 38 -0.67 1.78 2.34
N VAL A 39 0.00 1.72 3.50
CA VAL A 39 -0.55 1.13 4.73
C VAL A 39 -1.02 2.25 5.64
N ASP A 40 -2.24 2.12 6.15
CA ASP A 40 -2.78 2.99 7.19
C ASP A 40 -2.59 2.36 8.57
N PHE A 41 -1.90 3.07 9.46
CA PHE A 41 -1.57 2.60 10.80
C PHE A 41 -2.60 3.06 11.86
N SER A 42 -3.67 3.77 11.48
CA SER A 42 -4.69 4.24 12.42
C SER A 42 -5.30 3.15 13.31
N ASN A 43 -5.34 1.90 12.83
CA ASN A 43 -5.89 0.76 13.56
C ASN A 43 -4.82 -0.18 14.15
N ILE A 44 -3.54 0.22 14.13
CA ILE A 44 -2.41 -0.58 14.63
C ILE A 44 -1.76 0.18 15.77
N GLN A 45 -1.93 -0.30 17.00
CA GLN A 45 -1.42 0.37 18.21
C GLN A 45 -0.37 -0.44 18.97
N GLU A 46 -0.22 -1.73 18.66
CA GLU A 46 0.74 -2.59 19.33
C GLU A 46 2.09 -2.58 18.61
N THR A 47 3.17 -2.57 19.40
CA THR A 47 4.54 -2.71 18.90
C THR A 47 4.79 -4.13 18.43
N GLY A 48 5.64 -4.28 17.42
CA GLY A 48 6.01 -5.56 16.85
C GLY A 48 5.72 -5.64 15.36
N THR A 49 5.83 -6.84 14.82
CA THR A 49 5.58 -7.10 13.40
C THR A 49 4.18 -7.68 13.21
N THR A 50 3.42 -7.10 12.29
CA THR A 50 2.08 -7.58 11.94
C THR A 50 1.82 -7.45 10.44
N ASN A 51 0.81 -8.16 9.94
CA ASN A 51 0.32 -7.98 8.58
C ASN A 51 -0.77 -6.92 8.58
N ALA A 52 -0.62 -5.93 7.71
CA ALA A 52 -1.54 -4.82 7.57
C ALA A 52 -2.13 -4.78 6.16
N PRO A 53 -3.42 -4.40 6.01
CA PRO A 53 -4.02 -4.21 4.69
C PRO A 53 -3.33 -3.07 3.95
N VAL A 54 -3.10 -3.28 2.66
CA VAL A 54 -2.49 -2.32 1.76
C VAL A 54 -3.56 -1.75 0.84
N SER A 55 -3.66 -0.43 0.80
CA SER A 55 -4.45 0.30 -0.19
C SER A 55 -3.59 0.59 -1.41
N ILE A 56 -4.04 0.13 -2.58
CA ILE A 56 -3.42 0.46 -3.87
C ILE A 56 -4.23 1.56 -4.54
N LYS A 57 -3.55 2.65 -4.93
CA LYS A 57 -4.15 3.77 -5.68
C LYS A 57 -3.52 3.83 -7.06
N VAL A 58 -4.37 4.00 -8.07
CA VAL A 58 -3.95 4.28 -9.45
C VAL A 58 -4.27 5.74 -9.76
N GLY A 59 -3.25 6.53 -10.08
CA GLY A 59 -3.35 7.95 -10.42
C GLY A 59 -3.29 8.22 -11.93
N GLY A 60 -3.16 9.51 -12.29
CA GLY A 60 -2.92 9.93 -13.68
C GLY A 60 -4.15 9.97 -14.58
N ASN A 61 -5.34 10.25 -14.02
CA ASN A 61 -6.63 10.32 -14.74
C ASN A 61 -7.00 9.03 -15.51
N LYS A 62 -6.54 7.86 -15.03
CA LYS A 62 -6.83 6.55 -15.63
C LYS A 62 -8.04 5.91 -14.98
N THR A 63 -8.78 5.09 -15.74
CA THR A 63 -9.94 4.32 -15.24
C THR A 63 -9.57 2.89 -14.83
N CYS A 64 -8.42 2.72 -14.18
CA CYS A 64 -7.91 1.43 -13.72
C CYS A 64 -8.03 1.28 -12.19
N TRP A 65 -8.11 0.04 -11.71
CA TRP A 65 -8.12 -0.28 -10.28
C TRP A 65 -7.34 -1.56 -10.00
N ALA A 66 -6.88 -1.72 -8.76
CA ALA A 66 -6.26 -2.97 -8.32
C ALA A 66 -7.33 -4.02 -8.03
N TYR A 67 -7.12 -5.22 -8.52
CA TYR A 67 -8.02 -6.35 -8.31
C TYR A 67 -7.55 -7.18 -7.11
N GLY A 68 -8.44 -7.45 -6.16
CA GLY A 68 -8.14 -8.25 -4.97
C GLY A 68 -7.72 -7.44 -3.74
N THR A 69 -7.33 -8.17 -2.69
CA THR A 69 -6.93 -7.61 -1.40
C THR A 69 -5.45 -7.88 -1.16
N TYR A 70 -4.73 -6.83 -0.73
CA TYR A 70 -3.29 -6.89 -0.53
C TYR A 70 -2.93 -6.69 0.93
N GLN A 71 -1.89 -7.38 1.38
CA GLN A 71 -1.35 -7.25 2.72
C GLN A 71 0.17 -7.09 2.66
N ALA A 72 0.71 -6.34 3.59
CA ALA A 72 2.15 -6.18 3.76
C ALA A 72 2.52 -6.36 5.24
N SER A 73 3.68 -6.96 5.47
CA SER A 73 4.25 -7.04 6.79
C SER A 73 4.89 -5.71 7.15
N VAL A 74 4.54 -5.19 8.32
CA VAL A 74 5.00 -3.91 8.86
C VAL A 74 5.51 -4.10 10.28
N SER A 75 6.46 -3.27 10.70
CA SER A 75 7.01 -3.27 12.04
C SER A 75 6.80 -1.91 12.71
N LEU A 76 6.17 -1.90 13.89
CA LEU A 76 6.09 -0.72 14.75
C LEU A 76 7.02 -0.86 15.95
N THR A 77 7.79 0.19 16.21
CA THR A 77 8.67 0.29 17.38
C THR A 77 8.39 1.60 18.11
N LYS A 78 8.67 1.65 19.42
CA LYS A 78 8.66 2.93 20.15
C LYS A 78 9.77 3.83 19.60
N SER A 79 9.47 5.13 19.52
CA SER A 79 10.43 6.18 19.15
C SER A 79 11.48 6.44 20.22
#